data_AF-A0A1J5BDQ3-F1
#
_entry.id   AF-A0A1J5BDQ3-F1
#
_cell.length_a   1.000
_cell.length_b   1.000
_cell.length_c   1.000
_cell.angle_alpha   90.00
_cell.angle_beta   90.00
_cell.angle_gamma   90.00
#
_symmetry.space_group_name_H-M   'P 1'
#
loop_
_entity.id
_entity.type
_entity.pdbx_description
1 polymer ?
#
loop_
_entity_poly.entity_id
_entity_poly.type
_entity_poly.pdbx_seq_one_letter_code
_entity_poly.pdbx_strand_id
1 'polypeptide(L)'
;MGFLSSVKNKLGIGGVKVVLEIPGQVEKSKNTLNGKVVMTTKSDQFIIDLTVKLIEKYTTGRGDEKSTKEFDMGVIKIPCNFDIKTGETKEVPFTLDFQILKSGNDELKEKGGVMGGLGKLGSFANNEKSEYSVIATADVKSAALDPNDIKDIKLV
;
A
#
# COMPACT_ATOMS: atom_id res chain seq x y z
N MET A 1 20.78 -28.87 -19.75
CA MET A 1 20.66 -28.17 -18.44
C MET A 1 19.31 -27.42 -18.38
N GLY A 2 18.17 -28.09 -18.14
CA GLY A 2 16.86 -27.41 -18.36
C GLY A 2 15.78 -27.62 -17.30
N PHE A 3 15.77 -28.74 -16.58
CA PHE A 3 14.61 -29.09 -15.74
C PHE A 3 14.67 -28.48 -14.32
N LEU A 4 15.86 -28.31 -13.74
CA LEU A 4 16.00 -27.75 -12.38
C LEU A 4 15.78 -26.23 -12.33
N SER A 5 16.11 -25.48 -13.39
CA SER A 5 15.86 -24.02 -13.43
C SER A 5 14.38 -23.68 -13.53
N SER A 6 13.62 -24.40 -14.37
CA SER A 6 12.18 -24.19 -14.50
C SER A 6 11.41 -24.52 -13.22
N VAL A 7 11.87 -25.51 -12.44
CA VAL A 7 11.29 -25.83 -11.12
C VAL A 7 11.61 -24.75 -10.08
N LYS A 8 12.82 -24.20 -10.08
CA LYS A 8 13.20 -23.09 -9.17
C LYS A 8 12.47 -21.78 -9.50
N ASN A 9 12.23 -21.49 -10.78
CA ASN A 9 11.40 -20.35 -11.19
C ASN A 9 9.92 -20.55 -10.80
N LYS A 10 9.39 -21.78 -10.88
CA LYS A 10 8.04 -22.10 -10.41
C LYS A 10 7.87 -22.11 -8.88
N LEU A 11 8.96 -22.31 -8.13
CA LEU A 11 8.96 -22.28 -6.65
C LEU A 11 9.12 -20.86 -6.06
N GLY A 12 9.04 -19.80 -6.87
CA GLY A 12 9.13 -18.42 -6.40
C GLY A 12 10.55 -17.90 -6.12
N ILE A 13 11.60 -18.68 -6.42
CA ILE A 13 13.00 -18.35 -6.08
C ILE A 13 13.69 -17.50 -7.19
N GLY A 14 13.06 -17.37 -8.36
CA GLY A 14 13.55 -16.57 -9.50
C GLY A 14 12.65 -15.38 -9.88
N GLY A 15 11.74 -14.98 -8.99
CA GLY A 15 10.73 -13.94 -9.26
C GLY A 15 11.29 -12.52 -9.38
N VAL A 16 10.44 -11.62 -9.89
CA VAL A 16 10.70 -10.17 -9.87
C VAL A 16 10.57 -9.69 -8.43
N LYS A 17 11.60 -9.02 -7.92
CA LYS A 17 11.55 -8.32 -6.65
C LYS A 17 10.96 -6.94 -6.89
N VAL A 18 9.83 -6.66 -6.24
CA VAL A 18 9.19 -5.34 -6.22
C VAL A 18 9.60 -4.64 -4.93
N VAL A 19 10.00 -3.38 -5.02
CA VAL A 19 10.35 -2.53 -3.86
C VAL A 19 9.65 -1.19 -4.03
N LEU A 20 8.89 -0.81 -3.02
CA LEU A 20 8.18 0.46 -3.00
C LEU A 20 9.03 1.56 -2.36
N GLU A 21 9.39 2.56 -3.15
CA GLU A 21 10.09 3.76 -2.68
C GLU A 21 9.13 4.95 -2.65
N ILE A 22 8.58 5.18 -1.46
CA ILE A 22 7.67 6.28 -1.14
C ILE A 22 8.21 7.02 0.09
N PRO A 23 7.91 8.33 0.23
CA PRO A 23 8.22 9.05 1.46
C PRO A 23 7.44 8.45 2.63
N GLY A 24 8.10 8.27 3.77
CA GLY A 24 7.44 7.73 4.98
C GLY A 24 6.43 8.69 5.61
N GLN A 25 6.40 9.95 5.16
CA GLN A 25 5.42 10.96 5.54
C GLN A 25 4.80 11.55 4.28
N VAL A 26 3.47 11.60 4.23
CA VAL A 26 2.71 12.19 3.12
C VAL A 26 1.72 13.19 3.71
N GLU A 27 1.70 14.40 3.17
CA GLU A 27 0.77 15.44 3.64
C GLU A 27 -0.67 15.08 3.26
N LYS A 28 -1.55 15.05 4.27
CA LYS A 28 -2.98 14.77 4.08
C LYS A 28 -3.64 15.74 3.10
N SER A 29 -3.22 17.00 3.11
CA SER A 29 -3.81 18.08 2.31
C SER A 29 -3.52 17.96 0.82
N LYS A 30 -2.50 17.19 0.42
CA LYS A 30 -2.12 17.08 -0.98
C LYS A 30 -3.00 16.12 -1.76
N ASN A 31 -3.65 15.16 -1.10
CA ASN A 31 -4.46 14.09 -1.74
C ASN A 31 -3.72 13.31 -2.84
N THR A 32 -2.40 13.45 -2.93
CA THR A 32 -1.56 12.83 -3.95
C THR A 32 -0.33 12.23 -3.30
N LEU A 33 -0.02 10.99 -3.65
CA LEU A 33 1.15 10.26 -3.19
C LEU A 33 2.07 9.99 -4.38
N ASN A 34 3.25 10.59 -4.34
CA ASN A 34 4.27 10.43 -5.35
C ASN A 34 5.31 9.43 -4.86
N GLY A 35 5.65 8.47 -5.71
CA GLY A 35 6.62 7.43 -5.40
C GLY A 35 7.21 6.82 -6.64
N LYS A 36 8.05 5.82 -6.43
CA LYS A 36 8.51 4.95 -7.50
C LYS A 36 8.50 3.51 -7.04
N VAL A 37 8.18 2.63 -7.97
CA VAL A 37 8.32 1.19 -7.78
C VAL A 37 9.58 0.75 -8.48
N VAL A 38 10.48 0.15 -7.71
CA VAL A 38 11.74 -0.41 -8.20
C VAL A 38 11.55 -1.92 -8.35
N MET A 39 11.67 -2.39 -9.57
CA MET A 39 11.58 -3.81 -9.93
C MET A 39 12.96 -4.32 -10.30
N THR A 40 13.37 -5.44 -9.72
CA THR A 40 14.63 -6.11 -10.06
C THR A 40 14.39 -7.59 -10.21
N THR A 41 14.85 -8.20 -11.30
CA THR A 41 14.62 -9.62 -11.56
C THR A 41 15.92 -10.43 -11.59
N LYS A 42 15.82 -11.70 -11.19
CA LYS A 42 16.90 -12.69 -11.34
C LYS A 42 16.72 -13.62 -12.54
N SER A 43 15.67 -13.41 -13.32
CA SER A 43 15.37 -14.15 -14.55
C SER A 43 14.66 -13.24 -15.54
N ASP A 44 14.66 -13.59 -16.82
CA ASP A 44 13.95 -12.80 -17.83
C ASP A 44 12.44 -12.93 -17.60
N GLN A 45 11.77 -11.80 -17.41
CA GLN A 45 10.35 -11.74 -17.04
C GLN A 45 9.63 -10.67 -17.87
N PHE A 46 8.31 -10.83 -18.01
CA PHE A 46 7.46 -9.88 -18.71
C PHE A 46 6.43 -9.28 -17.75
N ILE A 47 6.49 -7.96 -17.58
CA ILE A 47 5.59 -7.20 -16.71
C ILE A 47 4.39 -6.76 -17.57
N ILE A 48 3.19 -7.17 -17.17
CA ILE A 48 1.95 -6.79 -17.85
C ILE A 48 1.51 -5.42 -17.36
N ASP A 49 1.27 -5.32 -16.05
CA ASP A 49 0.84 -4.10 -15.41
C ASP A 49 1.34 -3.98 -13.97
N LEU A 50 1.30 -2.76 -13.45
CA LEU A 50 1.63 -2.43 -12.08
C LEU A 50 0.38 -1.84 -11.42
N THR A 51 -0.05 -2.45 -10.32
CA THR A 51 -1.16 -1.95 -9.51
C THR A 51 -0.62 -1.41 -8.19
N VAL A 52 -0.84 -0.13 -7.92
CA VAL A 52 -0.51 0.48 -6.63
C VAL A 52 -1.81 0.91 -5.94
N LYS A 53 -1.97 0.52 -4.68
CA LYS A 53 -3.17 0.75 -3.88
C LYS A 53 -2.79 1.34 -2.53
N LEU A 54 -3.48 2.38 -2.10
CA LEU A 54 -3.41 2.89 -0.73
C LEU A 54 -4.59 2.37 0.07
N ILE A 55 -4.30 1.74 1.20
CA ILE A 55 -5.29 1.25 2.16
C ILE A 55 -5.13 1.93 3.51
N GLU A 56 -6.25 2.15 4.19
CA GLU A 56 -6.32 2.54 5.60
C GLU A 56 -6.80 1.35 6.42
N LYS A 57 -5.98 0.92 7.36
CA LYS A 57 -6.34 -0.03 8.42
C LYS A 57 -6.84 0.76 9.62
N TYR A 58 -8.16 0.75 9.79
CA TYR A 58 -8.82 1.35 10.94
C TYR A 58 -9.07 0.29 12.00
N THR A 59 -8.34 0.36 13.12
CA THR A 59 -8.52 -0.54 14.25
C THR A 59 -9.24 0.17 15.39
N THR A 60 -10.33 -0.44 15.88
CA THR A 60 -11.14 0.03 17.02
C THR A 60 -11.29 -1.05 18.09
N GLY A 61 -11.44 -0.65 19.36
CA GLY A 61 -11.68 -1.58 20.48
C GLY A 61 -10.45 -1.83 21.36
N ARG A 62 -10.62 -2.63 22.42
CA ARG A 62 -9.57 -2.94 23.41
C ARG A 62 -9.59 -4.44 23.74
N GLY A 63 -8.42 -5.04 23.95
CA GLY A 63 -8.31 -6.46 24.32
C GLY A 63 -8.76 -7.39 23.18
N ASP A 64 -9.63 -8.33 23.50
CA ASP A 64 -10.21 -9.33 22.60
C ASP A 64 -11.31 -8.78 21.66
N GLU A 65 -11.84 -7.57 21.94
CA GLU A 65 -12.86 -6.92 21.10
C GLU A 65 -12.26 -5.97 20.05
N LYS A 66 -11.05 -6.25 19.57
CA LYS A 66 -10.44 -5.48 18.47
C LYS A 66 -11.13 -5.79 17.16
N SER A 67 -11.64 -4.75 16.52
CA SER A 67 -12.13 -4.80 15.14
C SER A 67 -11.21 -3.98 14.25
N THR A 68 -10.63 -4.63 13.24
CA THR A 68 -9.85 -3.95 12.20
C THR A 68 -10.68 -3.93 10.91
N LYS A 69 -10.82 -2.76 10.33
CA LYS A 69 -11.46 -2.52 9.04
C LYS A 69 -10.43 -1.99 8.06
N GLU A 70 -10.48 -2.44 6.82
CA GLU A 70 -9.62 -1.95 5.75
C GLU A 70 -10.46 -1.11 4.79
N PHE A 71 -9.97 0.09 4.49
CA PHE A 71 -10.60 1.03 3.55
C PHE A 71 -9.64 1.29 2.39
N ASP A 72 -10.10 1.06 1.17
CA ASP A 72 -9.36 1.43 -0.04
C ASP A 72 -9.49 2.94 -0.28
N MET A 73 -8.38 3.68 -0.16
CA MET A 73 -8.35 5.14 -0.30
C MET A 73 -8.06 5.60 -1.73
N GLY A 74 -7.40 4.73 -2.51
CA GLY A 74 -7.00 5.03 -3.88
C GLY A 74 -6.34 3.81 -4.54
N VAL A 75 -6.53 3.67 -5.84
CA VAL A 75 -5.88 2.64 -6.65
C VAL A 75 -5.47 3.24 -7.99
N ILE A 76 -4.25 2.95 -8.42
CA ILE A 76 -3.76 3.25 -9.76
C ILE A 76 -3.28 1.96 -10.41
N LYS A 77 -3.72 1.75 -11.64
CA LYS A 77 -3.27 0.65 -12.50
C LYS A 77 -2.51 1.24 -13.68
N ILE A 78 -1.24 0.88 -13.79
CA ILE A 78 -0.32 1.37 -14.82
C ILE A 78 -0.02 0.20 -15.77
N PRO A 79 -0.58 0.19 -16.99
CA PRO A 79 -0.24 -0.81 -17.99
C PRO A 79 1.16 -0.51 -18.56
N CYS A 80 2.13 -1.36 -18.24
CA CYS A 80 3.53 -1.08 -18.57
C CYS A 80 4.06 -1.95 -19.72
N ASN A 81 3.54 -3.18 -19.88
CA ASN A 81 3.84 -4.12 -20.98
C ASN A 81 5.32 -4.11 -21.43
N PHE A 82 6.26 -4.37 -20.53
CA PHE A 82 7.69 -4.40 -20.85
C PHE A 82 8.39 -5.68 -20.37
N ASP A 83 9.44 -6.07 -21.09
CA ASP A 83 10.39 -7.10 -20.67
C ASP A 83 11.45 -6.53 -19.73
N ILE A 84 11.73 -7.28 -18.65
CA ILE A 84 12.83 -7.02 -17.73
C ILE A 84 13.78 -8.21 -17.76
N LYS A 85 15.05 -7.94 -18.11
CA LYS A 85 16.06 -8.99 -18.25
C LYS A 85 16.74 -9.30 -16.92
N THR A 86 17.35 -10.47 -16.85
CA THR A 86 18.11 -10.94 -15.69
C THR A 86 19.14 -9.90 -15.23
N GLY A 87 19.04 -9.44 -13.98
CA GLY A 87 19.92 -8.44 -13.39
C GLY A 87 19.58 -6.99 -13.75
N GLU A 88 18.54 -6.77 -14.55
CA GLU A 88 18.05 -5.44 -14.88
C GLU A 88 17.18 -4.89 -13.73
N THR A 89 17.32 -3.59 -13.49
CA THR A 89 16.49 -2.83 -12.57
C THR A 89 15.68 -1.83 -13.36
N LYS A 90 14.36 -1.84 -13.18
CA LYS A 90 13.44 -0.86 -13.76
C LYS A 90 12.79 -0.06 -12.65
N GLU A 91 12.75 1.25 -12.82
CA GLU A 91 12.09 2.15 -11.90
C GLU A 91 10.89 2.76 -12.61
N VAL A 92 9.70 2.58 -12.03
CA VAL A 92 8.46 3.16 -12.56
C VAL A 92 7.97 4.21 -11.57
N PRO A 93 8.15 5.51 -11.87
CA PRO A 93 7.56 6.56 -11.07
C PRO A 93 6.03 6.51 -11.22
N PHE A 94 5.32 6.76 -10.13
CA PHE A 94 3.87 6.82 -10.11
C PHE A 94 3.39 8.00 -9.28
N THR A 95 2.17 8.44 -9.57
CA THR A 95 1.43 9.42 -8.77
C THR A 95 0.07 8.81 -8.51
N LEU A 96 -0.21 8.52 -7.24
CA LEU A 96 -1.48 7.96 -6.79
C LEU A 96 -2.32 9.07 -6.18
N ASP A 97 -3.45 9.38 -6.79
CA ASP A 97 -4.46 10.23 -6.16
C ASP A 97 -5.24 9.40 -5.13
N PHE A 98 -5.38 9.93 -3.92
CA PHE A 98 -6.11 9.27 -2.85
C PHE A 98 -7.06 10.25 -2.15
N GLN A 99 -8.17 9.72 -1.66
CA GLN A 99 -9.12 10.49 -0.88
C GLN A 99 -9.10 10.01 0.57
N ILE A 100 -8.87 10.94 1.49
CA ILE A 100 -8.99 10.64 2.91
C ILE A 100 -10.47 10.61 3.26
N LEU A 101 -11.00 9.41 3.42
CA LEU A 101 -12.28 9.21 4.07
C LEU A 101 -12.10 9.62 5.52
N LYS A 102 -12.63 10.78 5.90
CA LYS A 102 -12.69 11.17 7.32
C LYS A 102 -13.53 10.11 8.03
N SER A 103 -12.89 9.25 8.81
CA SER A 103 -13.61 8.42 9.78
C SER A 103 -14.44 9.36 10.64
N GLY A 104 -15.77 9.17 10.71
CA GLY A 104 -16.74 10.18 11.19
C GLY A 104 -16.47 10.79 12.59
N ASN A 105 -15.53 10.25 13.36
CA ASN A 105 -15.07 10.80 14.62
C ASN A 105 -14.12 12.01 14.47
N ASP A 106 -13.39 12.14 13.36
CA ASP A 106 -12.47 13.27 13.09
C ASP A 106 -13.26 14.55 12.76
N GLU A 107 -14.34 14.44 11.97
CA GLU A 107 -15.26 15.56 11.71
C GLU A 107 -15.99 16.05 12.98
N LEU A 108 -16.29 15.14 13.91
CA LEU A 108 -16.93 15.48 15.18
C LEU A 108 -15.96 16.18 16.14
N LYS A 109 -14.65 15.88 16.09
CA LYS A 109 -13.63 16.62 16.86
C LYS A 109 -13.40 18.03 16.32
N GLU A 110 -13.35 18.22 15.00
CA GLU A 110 -13.19 19.55 14.38
C GLU A 110 -14.40 20.46 14.63
N LYS A 111 -15.62 19.90 14.65
CA LYS A 111 -16.86 20.69 14.90
C LYS A 111 -17.27 20.76 16.38
N GLY A 112 -16.67 19.95 17.26
CA GLY A 112 -17.03 19.82 18.68
C GLY A 112 -16.35 20.78 19.65
N GLY A 113 -15.45 21.65 19.18
CA GLY A 113 -14.69 22.59 20.02
C GLY A 113 -15.51 23.67 20.74
N VAL A 114 -16.81 23.81 20.43
CA VAL A 114 -17.70 24.84 21.01
C VAL A 114 -18.68 24.29 22.05
N MET A 115 -18.87 22.97 22.16
CA MET A 115 -19.73 22.37 23.22
C MET A 115 -18.88 22.01 24.46
N GLY A 116 -18.07 22.97 24.92
CA GLY A 116 -17.26 22.85 26.12
C GLY A 116 -18.12 22.78 27.38
N GLY A 117 -17.90 21.77 28.22
CA GLY A 117 -18.40 21.81 29.60
C GLY A 117 -18.52 20.47 30.30
N LEU A 118 -19.31 19.52 29.76
CA LEU A 118 -19.87 18.45 30.61
C LEU A 118 -19.77 17.01 30.05
N GLY A 119 -19.31 16.80 28.82
CA GLY A 119 -19.24 15.45 28.20
C GLY A 119 -17.87 14.75 28.24
N LYS A 120 -16.87 15.33 28.90
CA LYS A 120 -15.43 15.03 28.70
C LYS A 120 -14.85 13.82 29.44
N LEU A 121 -15.63 12.85 29.92
CA LEU A 121 -15.08 11.73 30.73
C LEU A 121 -15.28 10.31 30.18
N GLY A 122 -16.09 10.08 29.15
CA GLY A 122 -16.43 8.71 28.71
C GLY A 122 -15.78 8.21 27.43
N SER A 123 -15.62 9.07 26.41
CA SER A 123 -15.54 8.59 25.02
C SER A 123 -14.17 8.73 24.35
N PHE A 124 -13.20 9.38 25.01
CA PHE A 124 -11.88 9.69 24.42
C PHE A 124 -10.83 8.59 24.59
N ALA A 125 -11.23 7.39 25.03
CA ALA A 125 -10.35 6.25 25.27
C ALA A 125 -10.64 5.04 24.38
N ASN A 126 -11.44 5.21 23.31
CA ASN A 126 -11.43 4.19 22.26
C ASN A 126 -10.06 4.25 21.59
N ASN A 127 -9.35 3.13 21.64
CA ASN A 127 -8.01 2.93 21.10
C ASN A 127 -8.09 2.84 19.57
N GLU A 128 -8.56 3.91 18.95
CA GLU A 128 -8.76 4.05 17.52
C GLU A 128 -7.42 4.37 16.88
N LYS A 129 -6.96 3.50 15.99
CA LYS A 129 -5.71 3.67 15.25
C LYS A 129 -5.99 3.55 13.76
N SER A 130 -5.69 4.61 13.03
CA SER A 130 -5.59 4.60 11.58
C SER A 130 -4.14 4.36 11.18
N GLU A 131 -3.88 3.25 10.51
CA GLU A 131 -2.60 2.94 9.88
C GLU A 131 -2.77 2.96 8.37
N TYR A 132 -1.86 3.62 7.66
CA TYR A 132 -1.94 3.77 6.22
C TYR A 132 -0.84 2.93 5.58
N SER A 133 -1.21 2.04 4.68
CA SER A 133 -0.26 1.17 3.98
C SER A 133 -0.45 1.29 2.48
N VAL A 134 0.65 1.42 1.74
CA VAL A 134 0.66 1.36 0.28
C VAL A 134 1.10 -0.01 -0.16
N ILE A 135 0.33 -0.63 -1.03
CA ILE A 135 0.57 -1.94 -1.61
C ILE A 135 0.90 -1.74 -3.09
N ALA A 136 2.07 -2.18 -3.53
CA ALA A 136 2.44 -2.22 -4.93
C ALA A 136 2.54 -3.67 -5.38
N THR A 137 1.75 -4.05 -6.38
CA THR A 137 1.72 -5.39 -6.97
C THR A 137 2.10 -5.29 -8.43
N ALA A 138 3.07 -6.08 -8.88
CA ALA A 138 3.42 -6.19 -10.29
C ALA A 138 2.85 -7.49 -10.87
N ASP A 139 2.05 -7.38 -11.93
CA ASP A 139 1.53 -8.53 -12.67
C ASP A 139 2.62 -9.02 -13.62
N VAL A 140 3.05 -10.27 -13.42
CA VAL A 140 4.13 -10.89 -14.18
C VAL A 140 3.60 -12.11 -14.91
N LYS A 141 3.64 -12.05 -16.25
CA LYS A 141 3.05 -13.07 -17.14
C LYS A 141 3.48 -14.51 -16.84
N SER A 142 4.73 -14.69 -16.40
CA SER A 142 5.35 -16.01 -16.19
C SER A 142 5.49 -16.37 -14.70
N ALA A 143 5.05 -15.51 -13.78
CA ALA A 143 5.13 -15.80 -12.35
C ALA A 143 3.94 -16.67 -11.90
N ALA A 144 4.19 -17.60 -10.98
CA ALA A 144 3.13 -18.37 -10.34
C ALA A 144 2.44 -17.60 -9.20
N LEU A 145 3.13 -16.59 -8.66
CA LEU A 145 2.67 -15.68 -7.62
C LEU A 145 3.16 -14.29 -7.99
N ASP A 146 2.23 -13.34 -8.07
CA ASP A 146 2.55 -11.96 -8.38
C ASP A 146 3.32 -11.32 -7.22
N PRO A 147 4.51 -10.75 -7.48
CA PRO A 147 5.27 -10.09 -6.44
C PRO A 147 4.59 -8.79 -6.02
N ASN A 148 4.51 -8.61 -4.70
CA ASN A 148 4.00 -7.39 -4.10
C ASN A 148 4.91 -6.89 -2.98
N ASP A 149 4.84 -5.59 -2.73
CA ASP A 149 5.53 -4.93 -1.61
C ASP A 149 4.52 -4.06 -0.85
N ILE A 150 4.64 -4.04 0.48
CA ILE A 150 3.75 -3.29 1.36
C ILE A 150 4.60 -2.34 2.18
N LYS A 151 4.22 -1.06 2.20
CA LYS A 151 4.95 -0.04 2.95
C LYS A 151 4.00 0.85 3.72
N ASP A 152 4.22 0.92 5.03
CA ASP A 152 3.47 1.79 5.91
C ASP A 152 3.94 3.24 5.77
N ILE A 153 2.96 4.15 5.72
CA ILE A 153 3.19 5.59 5.66
C ILE A 153 2.48 6.28 6.81
N LYS A 154 3.01 7.43 7.21
CA LYS A 154 2.34 8.34 8.11
C LYS A 154 1.73 9.47 7.30
N LEU A 155 0.41 9.59 7.37
CA LEU A 155 -0.26 10.78 6.86
C LEU A 155 -0.15 11.90 7.91
N VAL A 156 0.54 12.98 7.55
CA VAL A 156 0.78 14.16 8.42
C VAL A 156 -0.05 15.36 8.01
#